data_AF-A0A6M2EY37-F1
#
_entry.id   AF-A0A6M2EY37-F1
#
_cell.length_a   1.000
_cell.length_b   1.000
_cell.length_c   1.000
_cell.angle_alpha   90.00
_cell.angle_beta   90.00
_cell.angle_gamma   90.00
#
_symmetry.space_group_name_H-M   'P 1'
#
loop_
_entity.id
_entity.type
_entity.pdbx_description
1 polymer ?
#
loop_
_entity_poly.entity_id
_entity_poly.type
_entity_poly.pdbx_seq_one_letter_code
_entity_poly.pdbx_strand_id
1 'polypeptide(L)'
;MFLLCKEENETPGWTLLKLPGQAPSPRCGHTVTSGGHYLLLFGGHGTGGWLSRYDIYYNDCIVLDRVSAQWRRLPTSGDPPPARAYHSMTCVGSRYLLFGGFDGKSTYGDLWWLVPEGDPIAKRSPLEALPQNKDDSVHSRKESQSEGSAILELQKRLEISASVSSSGLQIVDELEDREFLELASGLIGDEVSNNGQKEIQAVRDHWRKTAPSSVKLKELGPLLRDYQRLITRNYLANGGADLTPTESRFLGSDSHRFYHIKSASKLRMDDIPKLLEEYKQLSSD
;
A
#
# COMPACT_ATOMS: atom_id res chain seq x y z
N MET A 1 -2.05 11.84 9.61
CA MET A 1 -2.37 12.52 10.88
C MET A 1 -3.42 13.57 10.55
N PHE A 2 -4.70 13.27 10.75
CA PHE A 2 -5.74 14.29 10.65
C PHE A 2 -5.67 15.10 11.94
N LEU A 3 -5.33 16.38 11.84
CA LEU A 3 -5.47 17.34 12.93
C LEU A 3 -6.98 17.60 13.10
N LEU A 4 -7.63 16.78 13.92
CA LEU A 4 -8.89 17.19 14.55
C LEU A 4 -8.51 18.26 15.58
N CYS A 5 -9.12 19.43 15.40
CA CYS A 5 -9.02 20.71 16.11
C CYS A 5 -8.05 20.78 17.30
N LYS A 6 -7.11 21.73 17.22
CA LYS A 6 -6.18 22.11 18.29
C LYS A 6 -6.82 22.95 19.40
N GLU A 7 -8.13 23.16 19.39
CA GLU A 7 -8.81 24.00 20.37
C GLU A 7 -10.05 23.29 20.90
N GLU A 8 -10.09 23.30 22.24
CA GLU A 8 -11.15 22.91 23.17
C GLU A 8 -11.29 21.41 23.47
N ASN A 9 -11.43 21.15 24.77
CA ASN A 9 -11.32 19.88 25.49
C ASN A 9 -12.54 18.97 25.23
N GLU A 10 -13.04 18.97 24.00
CA GLU A 10 -14.26 18.29 23.59
C GLU A 10 -13.93 16.91 23.02
N THR A 11 -14.67 15.89 23.46
CA THR A 11 -14.59 14.57 22.84
C THR A 11 -15.14 14.67 21.42
N PRO A 12 -14.41 14.20 20.39
CA PRO A 12 -14.90 14.27 19.02
C PRO A 12 -16.19 13.46 18.89
N GLY A 13 -17.29 14.15 18.60
CA GLY A 13 -18.61 13.57 18.39
C GLY A 13 -18.88 13.33 16.90
N TRP A 14 -19.57 12.23 16.59
CA TRP A 14 -20.11 12.02 15.26
C TRP A 14 -21.33 12.92 15.05
N THR A 15 -21.29 13.74 14.00
CA THR A 15 -22.44 14.57 13.60
C THR A 15 -22.87 14.20 12.19
N LEU A 16 -24.16 13.91 12.02
CA LEU A 16 -24.73 13.70 10.70
C LEU A 16 -24.86 15.04 9.97
N LEU A 17 -24.06 15.21 8.92
CA LEU A 17 -24.06 16.43 8.12
C LEU A 17 -25.10 16.34 6.99
N LYS A 18 -26.04 17.29 6.96
CA LYS A 18 -27.01 17.46 5.87
C LYS A 18 -26.64 18.69 5.06
N LEU A 19 -25.98 18.47 3.93
CA LEU A 19 -25.54 19.55 3.04
C LEU A 19 -26.51 19.72 1.87
N PRO A 20 -26.80 20.97 1.45
CA PRO A 20 -27.60 21.24 0.27
C PRO A 20 -26.81 20.97 -1.02
N GLY A 21 -27.53 20.93 -2.14
CA GLY A 21 -26.96 20.74 -3.48
C GLY A 21 -27.16 19.34 -4.04
N GLN A 22 -26.38 19.00 -5.05
CA GLN A 22 -26.48 17.72 -5.78
C GLN A 22 -25.64 16.65 -5.09
N ALA A 23 -26.15 16.12 -3.98
CA ALA A 23 -25.47 15.07 -3.22
C ALA A 23 -25.31 13.78 -4.06
N PRO A 24 -24.21 13.03 -3.88
CA PRO A 24 -24.03 11.74 -4.54
C PRO A 24 -25.10 10.74 -4.09
N SER A 25 -25.49 9.83 -4.99
CA SER A 25 -26.30 8.67 -4.61
C SER A 25 -25.56 7.79 -3.58
N PRO A 26 -26.29 7.05 -2.72
CA PRO A 26 -25.68 6.09 -1.80
C PRO A 26 -24.77 5.10 -2.55
N ARG A 27 -23.52 4.99 -2.09
CA ARG A 27 -22.48 4.22 -2.78
C ARG A 27 -21.33 3.83 -1.85
N CYS A 28 -20.59 2.79 -2.23
CA CYS A 28 -19.34 2.38 -1.59
C CYS A 28 -18.23 2.14 -2.63
N GLY A 29 -16.98 2.03 -2.17
CA GLY A 29 -15.82 1.93 -3.06
C GLY A 29 -15.54 3.18 -3.90
N HIS A 30 -16.11 4.33 -3.54
CA HIS A 30 -15.76 5.62 -4.13
C HIS A 30 -14.49 6.17 -3.47
N THR A 31 -13.85 7.16 -4.09
CA THR A 31 -12.78 7.93 -3.45
C THR A 31 -13.24 9.35 -3.16
N VAL A 32 -12.73 9.94 -2.08
CA VAL A 32 -12.86 11.38 -1.78
C VAL A 32 -11.48 11.95 -1.56
N THR A 33 -11.08 12.89 -2.40
CA THR A 33 -9.73 13.46 -2.40
C THR A 33 -9.80 14.97 -2.20
N SER A 34 -9.13 15.46 -1.16
CA SER A 34 -9.04 16.90 -0.88
C SER A 34 -8.08 17.59 -1.84
N GLY A 35 -8.49 18.71 -2.44
CA GLY A 35 -7.61 19.59 -3.20
C GLY A 35 -8.18 21.00 -3.33
N GLY A 36 -7.33 22.02 -3.13
CA GLY A 36 -7.77 23.41 -3.11
C GLY A 36 -8.88 23.63 -2.08
N HIS A 37 -9.98 24.29 -2.44
CA HIS A 37 -11.16 24.49 -1.59
C HIS A 37 -12.22 23.39 -1.69
N TYR A 38 -11.93 22.30 -2.41
CA TYR A 38 -12.91 21.28 -2.74
C TYR A 38 -12.51 19.90 -2.20
N LEU A 39 -13.52 19.09 -1.86
CA LEU A 39 -13.36 17.63 -1.76
C LEU A 39 -13.95 17.02 -3.02
N LEU A 40 -13.12 16.37 -3.83
CA LEU A 40 -13.57 15.70 -5.03
C LEU A 40 -13.93 14.25 -4.72
N LEU A 41 -15.17 13.88 -5.00
CA LEU A 41 -15.67 12.51 -5.03
C LEU A 41 -15.68 11.99 -6.46
N PHE A 42 -15.17 10.79 -6.66
CA PHE A 42 -15.25 10.10 -7.95
C PHE A 42 -15.76 8.66 -7.80
N GLY A 43 -16.66 8.29 -8.72
CA GLY A 43 -17.12 6.92 -8.95
C GLY A 43 -17.74 6.22 -7.75
N GLY A 44 -17.41 4.94 -7.59
CA GLY A 44 -18.01 4.02 -6.63
C GLY A 44 -19.12 3.18 -7.25
N HIS A 45 -19.75 2.34 -6.43
CA HIS A 45 -20.92 1.56 -6.84
C HIS A 45 -22.00 1.62 -5.77
N GLY A 46 -23.25 1.55 -6.21
CA GLY A 46 -24.43 1.44 -5.36
C GLY A 46 -25.31 0.31 -5.83
N THR A 47 -26.34 -0.01 -5.06
CA THR A 47 -27.31 -1.03 -5.44
C THR A 47 -28.35 -0.42 -6.37
N GLY A 48 -28.78 -1.18 -7.38
CA GLY A 48 -29.87 -0.76 -8.28
C GLY A 48 -31.27 -0.75 -7.63
N GLY A 49 -31.34 -0.92 -6.30
CA GLY A 49 -32.57 -1.01 -5.55
C GLY A 49 -33.39 -2.26 -5.89
N TRP A 50 -34.70 -2.23 -5.59
CA TRP A 50 -35.59 -3.37 -5.85
C TRP A 50 -35.81 -3.63 -7.34
N LEU A 51 -35.58 -2.63 -8.20
CA LEU A 51 -35.83 -2.70 -9.64
C LEU A 51 -34.68 -3.34 -10.43
N SER A 52 -33.47 -3.40 -9.87
CA SER A 52 -32.31 -4.04 -10.51
C SER A 52 -31.53 -4.87 -9.51
N ARG A 53 -31.34 -6.16 -9.86
CA ARG A 53 -30.49 -7.10 -9.10
C ARG A 53 -29.00 -6.84 -9.29
N TYR A 54 -28.62 -5.88 -10.13
CA TYR A 54 -27.24 -5.59 -10.49
C TYR A 54 -26.73 -4.34 -9.79
N ASP A 55 -25.44 -4.36 -9.45
CA ASP A 55 -24.71 -3.20 -8.95
C ASP A 55 -24.59 -2.14 -10.05
N ILE A 56 -24.78 -0.88 -9.65
CA ILE A 56 -24.64 0.29 -10.52
C ILE A 56 -23.30 0.95 -10.18
N TYR A 57 -22.40 0.96 -11.14
CA TYR A 57 -21.12 1.67 -11.04
C TYR A 57 -21.26 3.09 -11.57
N TYR A 58 -20.56 4.03 -10.95
CA TYR A 58 -20.60 5.44 -11.31
C TYR A 58 -19.24 5.91 -11.85
N ASN A 59 -19.26 6.91 -12.72
CA ASN A 59 -18.10 7.71 -13.19
C ASN A 59 -18.34 9.21 -13.03
N ASP A 60 -19.24 9.61 -12.14
CA ASP A 60 -19.51 11.01 -11.85
C ASP A 60 -18.38 11.64 -11.03
N CYS A 61 -18.06 12.89 -11.38
CA CYS A 61 -17.21 13.77 -10.58
C CYS A 61 -18.12 14.73 -9.81
N ILE A 62 -18.10 14.62 -8.48
CA ILE A 62 -18.90 15.47 -7.58
C ILE A 62 -17.94 16.16 -6.62
N VAL A 63 -18.09 17.46 -6.42
CA VAL A 63 -17.29 18.23 -5.46
C VAL A 63 -18.13 18.71 -4.30
N LEU A 64 -17.58 18.62 -3.09
CA LEU A 64 -18.04 19.38 -1.94
C LEU A 64 -17.21 20.65 -1.83
N ASP A 65 -17.86 21.80 -2.04
CA ASP A 65 -17.27 23.10 -1.75
C ASP A 65 -17.17 23.28 -0.24
N ARG A 66 -15.94 23.39 0.29
CA ARG A 66 -15.70 23.52 1.73
C ARG A 66 -16.02 24.91 2.27
N VAL A 67 -16.09 25.92 1.40
CA VAL A 67 -16.42 27.29 1.78
C VAL A 67 -17.93 27.45 1.87
N SER A 68 -18.67 27.03 0.83
CA SER A 68 -20.12 27.14 0.83
C SER A 68 -20.82 25.96 1.52
N ALA A 69 -20.09 24.89 1.85
CA ALA A 69 -20.62 23.63 2.38
C ALA A 69 -21.75 23.05 1.50
N GLN A 70 -21.54 23.00 0.19
CA GLN A 70 -22.55 22.50 -0.76
C GLN A 70 -21.98 21.48 -1.74
N TRP A 71 -22.80 20.48 -2.07
CA TRP A 71 -22.49 19.51 -3.12
C TRP A 71 -22.78 20.07 -4.51
N ARG A 72 -21.85 19.88 -5.43
CA ARG A 72 -21.97 20.30 -6.82
C ARG A 72 -21.42 19.23 -7.75
N ARG A 73 -22.06 19.02 -8.89
CA ARG A 73 -21.48 18.21 -9.95
C ARG A 73 -20.34 19.01 -10.61
N LEU A 74 -19.18 18.39 -10.75
CA LEU A 74 -18.06 18.98 -11.47
C LEU A 74 -18.25 18.72 -12.96
N PRO A 75 -18.45 19.74 -13.81
CA PRO A 75 -18.44 19.55 -15.25
C PRO A 75 -17.03 19.16 -15.69
N THR A 76 -16.90 18.02 -16.35
CA THR A 76 -15.66 17.53 -16.95
C THR A 76 -15.75 17.64 -18.47
N SER A 77 -14.68 18.07 -19.11
CA SER A 77 -14.54 18.04 -20.58
C SER A 77 -13.86 16.75 -21.02
N GLY A 78 -14.15 16.31 -22.25
CA GLY A 78 -13.64 15.06 -22.82
C GLY A 78 -14.35 13.81 -22.32
N ASP A 79 -13.85 12.65 -22.76
CA ASP A 79 -14.41 11.35 -22.38
C ASP A 79 -13.98 10.98 -20.95
N PRO A 80 -14.93 10.79 -20.02
CA PRO A 80 -14.60 10.43 -18.65
C PRO A 80 -14.08 8.98 -18.58
N PRO A 81 -13.34 8.63 -17.52
CA PRO A 81 -13.01 7.24 -17.27
C PRO A 81 -14.28 6.38 -17.17
N PRO A 82 -14.22 5.09 -17.57
CA PRO A 82 -15.29 4.14 -17.34
C PRO A 82 -15.77 4.12 -15.88
N ALA A 83 -17.06 3.88 -15.70
CA ALA A 83 -17.69 3.72 -14.38
C ALA A 83 -17.00 2.64 -13.56
N ARG A 84 -16.58 2.97 -12.33
CA ARG A 84 -15.71 2.09 -11.54
C ARG A 84 -15.80 2.36 -10.04
N ALA A 85 -15.59 1.31 -9.26
CA ALA A 85 -15.41 1.36 -7.81
C ALA A 85 -14.04 0.80 -7.41
N TYR A 86 -13.68 0.94 -6.14
CA TYR A 86 -12.45 0.42 -5.53
C TYR A 86 -11.15 0.91 -6.17
N HIS A 87 -11.21 2.06 -6.85
CA HIS A 87 -10.06 2.71 -7.45
C HIS A 87 -9.32 3.57 -6.41
N SER A 88 -8.13 4.06 -6.77
CA SER A 88 -7.39 5.04 -5.98
C SER A 88 -7.36 6.40 -6.69
N MET A 89 -7.52 7.49 -5.94
CA MET A 89 -7.46 8.85 -6.46
C MET A 89 -6.56 9.70 -5.57
N THR A 90 -5.48 10.25 -6.13
CA THR A 90 -4.48 11.01 -5.37
C THR A 90 -4.36 12.43 -5.92
N CYS A 91 -4.33 13.42 -5.02
CA CYS A 91 -4.06 14.81 -5.39
C CYS A 91 -2.54 15.02 -5.48
N VAL A 92 -2.07 15.49 -6.65
CA VAL A 92 -0.68 15.82 -6.94
C VAL A 92 -0.61 17.28 -7.38
N GLY A 93 -0.28 18.17 -6.44
CA GLY A 93 -0.32 19.62 -6.68
C GLY A 93 -1.75 20.09 -6.93
N SER A 94 -2.03 20.60 -8.13
CA SER A 94 -3.36 21.03 -8.60
C SER A 94 -4.07 19.99 -9.47
N ARG A 95 -3.54 18.76 -9.54
CA ARG A 95 -4.01 17.68 -10.42
C ARG A 95 -4.50 16.50 -9.60
N TYR A 96 -5.39 15.70 -10.18
CA TYR A 96 -5.82 14.44 -9.58
C TYR A 96 -5.42 13.28 -10.49
N LEU A 97 -4.82 12.26 -9.90
CA LEU A 97 -4.42 11.03 -10.57
C LEU A 97 -5.30 9.88 -10.10
N LEU A 98 -6.03 9.28 -11.03
CA LEU A 98 -6.84 8.09 -10.85
C LEU A 98 -6.07 6.87 -11.32
N PHE A 99 -6.09 5.80 -10.52
CA PHE A 99 -5.54 4.50 -10.92
C PHE A 99 -6.51 3.36 -10.57
N GLY A 100 -6.69 2.49 -11.57
CA GLY A 100 -7.34 1.20 -11.46
C GLY A 100 -8.83 1.26 -11.12
N GLY A 101 -9.33 0.22 -10.44
CA GLY A 101 -10.73 0.05 -10.06
C GLY A 101 -11.38 -1.16 -10.73
N PHE A 102 -12.69 -1.32 -10.52
CA PHE A 102 -13.49 -2.45 -11.01
C PHE A 102 -14.92 -2.00 -11.31
N ASP A 103 -15.54 -2.53 -12.37
CA ASP A 103 -16.91 -2.19 -12.80
C ASP A 103 -17.92 -3.36 -12.68
N GLY A 104 -17.56 -4.42 -11.95
CA GLY A 104 -18.39 -5.62 -11.87
C GLY A 104 -18.02 -6.67 -12.92
N LYS A 105 -17.24 -6.31 -13.94
CA LYS A 105 -16.84 -7.21 -15.04
C LYS A 105 -15.33 -7.28 -15.22
N SER A 106 -14.64 -6.16 -15.14
CA SER A 106 -13.21 -6.06 -15.45
C SER A 106 -12.49 -5.16 -14.46
N THR A 107 -11.26 -5.56 -14.11
CA THR A 107 -10.36 -4.75 -13.29
C THR A 107 -9.57 -3.84 -14.21
N TYR A 108 -9.57 -2.56 -13.88
CA TYR A 108 -8.83 -1.55 -14.62
C TYR A 108 -7.39 -1.45 -14.10
N GLY A 109 -6.44 -1.30 -15.03
CA GLY A 109 -5.04 -0.98 -14.76
C GLY A 109 -4.58 0.31 -15.45
N ASP A 110 -5.53 1.15 -15.87
CA ASP A 110 -5.31 2.42 -16.55
C ASP A 110 -5.05 3.57 -15.56
N LEU A 111 -4.47 4.64 -16.09
CA LEU A 111 -4.18 5.88 -15.38
C LEU A 111 -4.90 7.05 -16.03
N TRP A 112 -5.57 7.87 -15.22
CA TRP A 112 -6.27 9.05 -15.70
C TRP A 112 -5.85 10.29 -14.93
N TRP A 113 -5.64 11.38 -15.68
CA TRP A 113 -5.44 12.70 -15.14
C TRP A 113 -6.75 13.48 -15.17
N LEU A 114 -7.16 14.01 -14.03
CA LEU A 114 -8.14 15.09 -13.96
C LEU A 114 -7.39 16.39 -13.65
N VAL A 115 -7.33 17.26 -14.66
CA VAL A 115 -6.54 18.50 -14.67
C VAL A 115 -7.37 19.66 -15.21
N PRO A 116 -7.04 20.92 -14.86
CA PRO A 116 -7.63 22.07 -15.52
C PRO A 116 -7.35 22.05 -17.03
N GLU A 117 -8.27 22.56 -17.85
CA GLU A 117 -8.16 22.58 -19.31
C GLU A 117 -6.89 23.28 -19.82
N GLY A 118 -6.42 24.30 -19.09
CA GLY A 118 -5.19 25.02 -19.41
C GLY A 118 -3.89 24.26 -19.07
N ASP A 119 -3.98 23.09 -18.42
CA ASP A 119 -2.80 22.35 -17.97
C ASP A 119 -2.05 21.70 -19.16
N PRO A 120 -0.70 21.82 -19.23
CA PRO A 120 0.08 21.20 -20.30
C PRO A 120 -0.11 19.69 -20.46
N ILE A 121 -0.46 18.97 -19.38
CA ILE A 121 -0.72 17.51 -19.44
C ILE A 121 -2.01 17.20 -20.20
N ALA A 122 -3.02 18.06 -20.13
CA ALA A 122 -4.28 17.87 -20.85
C ALA A 122 -4.09 17.83 -22.38
N LYS A 123 -3.02 18.46 -22.87
CA LYS A 123 -2.71 18.59 -24.30
C LYS A 123 -1.76 17.50 -24.83
N ARG A 124 -1.29 16.60 -23.96
CA ARG A 124 -0.43 15.48 -24.37
C ARG A 124 -1.34 14.42 -24.99
N SER A 125 -1.22 14.20 -26.29
CA SER A 125 -1.84 13.05 -26.94
C SER A 125 -1.25 11.75 -26.36
N PRO A 126 -2.06 10.68 -26.19
CA PRO A 126 -1.51 9.36 -25.91
C PRO A 126 -0.46 9.04 -26.98
N LEU A 127 0.74 8.65 -26.56
CA LEU A 127 1.77 8.16 -27.49
C LEU A 127 1.15 7.05 -28.33
N GLU A 128 1.24 7.17 -29.67
CA GLU A 128 0.68 6.21 -30.62
C GLU A 128 1.05 4.78 -30.20
N ALA A 129 0.03 3.99 -29.87
CA ALA A 129 0.21 2.57 -29.63
C ALA A 129 0.79 1.95 -30.92
N LEU A 130 1.93 1.28 -30.79
CA LEU A 130 2.50 0.44 -31.85
C LEU A 130 1.41 -0.48 -32.45
N PRO A 131 1.44 -0.73 -33.77
CA PRO A 131 0.34 -1.38 -34.47
C PRO A 131 0.08 -2.78 -33.89
N GLN A 132 -1.05 -2.93 -33.21
CA GLN A 132 -1.61 -4.23 -32.89
C GLN A 132 -2.24 -4.76 -34.17
N ASN A 133 -1.57 -5.71 -34.81
CA ASN A 133 -2.17 -6.53 -35.87
C ASN A 133 -3.41 -7.18 -35.29
N LYS A 134 -4.58 -6.74 -35.78
CA LYS A 134 -5.85 -7.41 -35.58
C LYS A 134 -5.83 -8.69 -36.40
N ASP A 135 -5.68 -9.82 -35.73
CA ASP A 135 -6.27 -11.07 -36.20
C ASP A 135 -7.19 -11.59 -35.11
N ASP A 136 -8.47 -11.31 -35.30
CA ASP A 136 -9.57 -11.94 -34.59
C ASP A 136 -9.62 -13.43 -34.99
N SER A 137 -9.30 -14.34 -34.07
CA SER A 137 -9.92 -15.67 -34.11
C SER A 137 -10.00 -16.31 -32.72
N VAL A 138 -11.22 -16.73 -32.42
CA VAL A 138 -11.68 -17.40 -31.20
C VAL A 138 -10.99 -18.76 -31.06
N HIS A 139 -10.31 -19.03 -29.94
CA HIS A 139 -10.36 -20.35 -29.29
C HIS A 139 -9.81 -20.35 -27.86
N SER A 140 -10.60 -20.89 -26.94
CA SER A 140 -10.18 -21.30 -25.60
C SER A 140 -9.28 -22.54 -25.68
N ARG A 141 -8.05 -22.48 -25.14
CA ARG A 141 -7.39 -23.58 -24.41
C ARG A 141 -5.92 -23.25 -24.04
N LYS A 142 -5.65 -23.38 -22.73
CA LYS A 142 -4.38 -23.78 -22.10
C LYS A 142 -3.10 -23.01 -22.50
N GLU A 143 -2.88 -21.87 -21.85
CA GLU A 143 -1.52 -21.37 -21.62
C GLU A 143 -1.05 -21.79 -20.23
N SER A 144 -0.49 -22.99 -20.12
CA SER A 144 0.32 -23.38 -18.96
C SER A 144 1.73 -23.83 -19.37
N GLN A 145 2.15 -23.48 -20.59
CA GLN A 145 3.47 -23.83 -21.14
C GLN A 145 4.14 -22.67 -21.92
N SER A 146 3.48 -21.52 -22.08
CA SER A 146 3.93 -20.40 -22.95
C SER A 146 4.87 -19.41 -22.23
N GLU A 147 4.60 -19.09 -20.96
CA GLU A 147 5.35 -18.04 -20.22
C GLU A 147 6.83 -18.36 -20.02
N GLY A 148 7.18 -19.63 -19.82
CA GLY A 148 8.58 -20.05 -19.69
C GLY A 148 9.37 -19.80 -20.98
N SER A 149 8.74 -19.93 -22.15
CA SER A 149 9.39 -19.74 -23.44
C SER A 149 9.62 -18.26 -23.77
N ALA A 150 8.67 -17.39 -23.46
CA ALA A 150 8.77 -15.95 -23.73
C ALA A 150 9.83 -15.26 -22.85
N ILE A 151 9.92 -15.66 -21.58
CA ILE A 151 10.91 -15.11 -20.64
C ILE A 151 12.33 -15.58 -20.99
N LEU A 152 12.50 -16.85 -21.38
CA LEU A 152 13.80 -17.37 -21.85
C LEU A 152 14.24 -16.71 -23.16
N GLU A 153 13.31 -16.46 -24.08
CA GLU A 153 13.57 -15.76 -25.35
C GLU A 153 14.01 -14.30 -25.11
N LEU A 154 13.38 -13.61 -24.15
CA LEU A 154 13.75 -12.26 -23.74
C LEU A 154 15.09 -12.20 -22.99
N GLN A 155 15.35 -13.12 -22.06
CA GLN A 155 16.64 -13.20 -21.35
C GLN A 155 17.80 -13.46 -22.32
N LYS A 156 17.59 -14.32 -23.33
CA LYS A 156 18.59 -14.63 -24.35
C LYS A 156 18.84 -13.44 -25.29
N ARG A 157 17.81 -12.66 -25.61
CA ARG A 157 17.94 -11.44 -26.44
C ARG A 157 18.57 -10.26 -25.70
N LEU A 158 18.50 -10.25 -24.37
CA LEU A 158 18.99 -9.16 -23.53
C LEU A 158 20.35 -9.45 -22.84
N GLU A 159 20.95 -10.63 -23.07
CA GLU A 159 22.22 -11.07 -22.45
C GLU A 159 22.26 -10.94 -20.91
N ILE A 160 21.11 -11.07 -20.24
CA ILE A 160 21.02 -10.94 -18.78
C ILE A 160 21.25 -12.31 -18.13
N SER A 161 22.47 -12.55 -17.65
CA SER A 161 22.76 -13.62 -16.71
C SER A 161 22.45 -13.16 -15.28
N ALA A 162 21.19 -13.25 -14.86
CA ALA A 162 20.82 -13.05 -13.45
C ALA A 162 19.48 -13.75 -13.11
N SER A 163 19.48 -14.51 -12.02
CA SER A 163 18.33 -15.24 -11.47
C SER A 163 17.21 -14.28 -11.07
N VAL A 164 16.01 -14.51 -11.62
CA VAL A 164 14.78 -13.77 -11.30
C VAL A 164 14.39 -14.01 -9.83
N SER A 165 14.07 -12.94 -9.11
CA SER A 165 13.27 -12.98 -7.88
C SER A 165 12.11 -12.00 -8.05
N SER A 166 10.90 -12.54 -8.10
CA SER A 166 9.65 -11.83 -8.34
C SER A 166 9.20 -11.06 -7.09
N SER A 167 8.53 -9.94 -7.35
CA SER A 167 7.95 -9.00 -6.39
C SER A 167 7.27 -9.64 -5.16
N GLY A 168 7.87 -9.42 -3.98
CA GLY A 168 7.32 -9.68 -2.65
C GLY A 168 8.25 -9.11 -1.57
N LEU A 169 7.73 -8.26 -0.67
CA LEU A 169 8.36 -7.68 0.54
C LEU A 169 9.91 -7.77 0.61
N GLN A 170 10.62 -6.72 0.18
CA GLN A 170 12.06 -6.60 0.44
C GLN A 170 12.31 -6.32 1.94
N ILE A 171 12.36 -7.38 2.75
CA ILE A 171 12.98 -7.31 4.08
C ILE A 171 14.48 -7.33 3.83
N VAL A 172 15.13 -6.18 4.00
CA VAL A 172 16.58 -6.01 3.84
C VAL A 172 17.30 -7.03 4.72
N ASP A 173 18.32 -7.71 4.19
CA ASP A 173 19.12 -8.68 4.94
C ASP A 173 19.82 -8.00 6.15
N GLU A 174 20.09 -8.74 7.21
CA GLU A 174 20.81 -8.28 8.40
C GLU A 174 22.18 -7.70 8.04
N LEU A 175 22.83 -8.29 7.04
CA LEU A 175 24.14 -7.87 6.56
C LEU A 175 24.11 -6.64 5.64
N GLU A 176 22.92 -6.24 5.18
CA GLU A 176 22.71 -5.05 4.33
C GLU A 176 22.11 -3.87 5.13
N ASP A 177 21.71 -4.09 6.38
CA ASP A 177 21.11 -3.08 7.24
C ASP A 177 22.15 -2.28 8.02
N ARG A 178 22.60 -1.18 7.41
CA ARG A 178 23.63 -0.29 7.95
C ARG A 178 23.34 0.19 9.38
N GLU A 179 22.11 0.57 9.70
CA GLU A 179 21.75 1.04 11.06
C GLU A 179 21.83 -0.10 12.08
N PHE A 180 21.46 -1.32 11.67
CA PHE A 180 21.57 -2.51 12.49
C PHE A 180 23.03 -2.89 12.76
N LEU A 181 23.88 -2.85 11.73
CA LEU A 181 25.32 -3.13 11.86
C LEU A 181 26.06 -2.07 12.69
N GLU A 182 25.71 -0.79 12.53
CA GLU A 182 26.25 0.29 13.37
C GLU A 182 25.89 0.08 14.85
N LEU A 183 24.67 -0.38 15.16
CA LEU A 183 24.31 -0.75 16.54
C LEU A 183 25.08 -1.98 17.04
N ALA A 184 25.31 -2.97 16.18
CA ALA A 184 26.05 -4.17 16.54
C ALA A 184 27.51 -3.86 16.90
N SER A 185 28.19 -3.05 16.09
CA SER A 185 29.55 -2.57 16.38
C SER A 185 29.65 -1.76 17.68
N GLY A 186 28.60 -0.99 18.00
CA GLY A 186 28.56 -0.17 19.22
C GLY A 186 28.40 -0.97 20.52
N LEU A 187 27.94 -2.22 20.44
CA LEU A 187 27.67 -3.07 21.61
C LEU A 187 28.82 -4.04 21.92
N ILE A 188 29.57 -4.50 20.92
CA ILE A 188 30.66 -5.48 21.10
C ILE A 188 32.01 -4.79 21.36
N GLY A 189 32.16 -3.51 21.01
CA GLY A 189 33.47 -2.86 20.99
C GLY A 189 34.35 -3.42 19.86
N ASP A 190 35.51 -2.81 19.63
CA ASP A 190 36.38 -3.00 18.45
C ASP A 190 37.05 -4.39 18.33
N GLU A 191 36.42 -5.48 18.81
CA GLU A 191 36.83 -6.84 18.50
C GLU A 191 36.19 -7.31 17.19
N VAL A 192 36.89 -7.01 16.08
CA VAL A 192 36.56 -7.47 14.74
C VAL A 192 36.58 -9.00 14.70
N SER A 193 35.41 -9.62 14.89
CA SER A 193 35.22 -11.05 14.70
C SER A 193 34.66 -11.29 13.30
N ASN A 194 35.35 -12.13 12.53
CA ASN A 194 35.04 -12.47 11.13
C ASN A 194 33.75 -13.31 10.95
N ASN A 195 32.77 -13.17 11.84
CA ASN A 195 31.54 -13.94 11.82
C ASN A 195 30.37 -13.08 12.31
N GLY A 196 29.73 -12.34 11.39
CA GLY A 196 28.65 -11.37 11.67
C GLY A 196 27.45 -11.94 12.45
N GLN A 197 27.31 -13.26 12.53
CA GLN A 197 26.35 -13.94 13.39
C GLN A 197 26.51 -13.60 14.89
N LYS A 198 27.74 -13.40 15.37
CA LYS A 198 27.97 -13.02 16.79
C LYS A 198 27.47 -11.61 17.08
N GLU A 199 27.65 -10.72 16.11
CA GLU A 199 27.24 -9.31 16.19
C GLU A 199 25.72 -9.18 16.20
N ILE A 200 25.05 -9.92 15.31
CA ILE A 200 23.59 -10.03 15.29
C ILE A 200 23.08 -10.54 16.64
N GLN A 201 23.69 -11.60 17.19
CA GLN A 201 23.23 -12.17 18.46
C GLN A 201 23.39 -11.19 19.63
N ALA A 202 24.48 -10.41 19.68
CA ALA A 202 24.68 -9.43 20.74
C ALA A 202 23.63 -8.32 20.73
N VAL A 203 23.22 -7.83 19.55
CA VAL A 203 22.14 -6.83 19.42
C VAL A 203 20.81 -7.40 19.92
N ARG A 204 20.51 -8.64 19.54
CA ARG A 204 19.28 -9.32 20.00
C ARG A 204 19.26 -9.53 21.51
N ASP A 205 20.39 -9.91 22.08
CA ASP A 205 20.54 -10.10 23.52
C ASP A 205 20.43 -8.76 24.29
N HIS A 206 20.94 -7.66 23.72
CA HIS A 206 20.77 -6.31 24.25
C HIS A 206 19.28 -5.95 24.34
N TRP A 207 18.51 -6.09 23.27
CA TRP A 207 17.07 -5.80 23.32
C TRP A 207 16.28 -6.75 24.22
N ARG A 208 16.73 -8.00 24.39
CA ARG A 208 16.14 -8.96 25.34
C ARG A 208 16.26 -8.49 26.79
N LYS A 209 17.43 -7.96 27.17
CA LYS A 209 17.74 -7.54 28.55
C LYS A 209 17.36 -6.09 28.85
N THR A 210 17.15 -5.27 27.83
CA THR A 210 16.84 -3.84 28.00
C THR A 210 15.42 -3.62 28.54
N ALA A 211 15.30 -2.66 29.46
CA ALA A 211 14.01 -2.19 29.97
C ALA A 211 13.33 -1.25 28.96
N PRO A 212 11.99 -1.25 28.83
CA PRO A 212 11.29 -0.44 27.83
C PRO A 212 11.60 1.06 27.88
N SER A 213 11.86 1.61 29.07
CA SER A 213 12.21 3.01 29.27
C SER A 213 13.64 3.37 28.85
N SER A 214 14.49 2.38 28.60
CA SER A 214 15.91 2.56 28.28
C SER A 214 16.23 2.41 26.78
N VAL A 215 15.25 2.05 25.95
CA VAL A 215 15.44 1.93 24.50
C VAL A 215 15.52 3.32 23.88
N LYS A 216 16.64 3.61 23.20
CA LYS A 216 16.83 4.88 22.50
C LYS A 216 15.99 4.91 21.21
N LEU A 217 15.50 6.08 20.83
CA LEU A 217 14.68 6.26 19.62
C LEU A 217 15.36 5.73 18.35
N LYS A 218 16.70 5.85 18.26
CA LYS A 218 17.50 5.34 17.15
C LYS A 218 17.52 3.81 17.03
N GLU A 219 17.19 3.09 18.11
CA GLU A 219 17.17 1.62 18.13
C GLU A 219 15.83 1.06 17.64
N LEU A 220 14.77 1.86 17.60
CA LEU A 220 13.42 1.38 17.25
C LEU A 220 13.30 0.94 15.79
N GLY A 221 14.00 1.61 14.87
CA GLY A 221 14.02 1.26 13.44
C GLY A 221 14.61 -0.14 13.24
N PRO A 222 15.86 -0.36 13.66
CA PRO A 222 16.50 -1.66 13.62
C PRO A 222 15.74 -2.76 14.39
N LEU A 223 15.21 -2.45 15.58
CA LEU A 223 14.42 -3.39 16.38
C LEU A 223 13.17 -3.88 15.64
N LEU A 224 12.43 -2.98 15.01
CA LEU A 224 11.21 -3.32 14.28
C LEU A 224 11.50 -4.16 13.02
N ARG A 225 12.59 -3.85 12.31
CA ARG A 225 13.02 -4.62 11.15
C ARG A 225 13.48 -6.02 11.56
N ASP A 226 14.23 -6.14 12.66
CA ASP A 226 14.66 -7.45 13.16
C ASP A 226 13.49 -8.29 13.69
N TYR A 227 12.52 -7.66 14.36
CA TYR A 227 11.25 -8.30 14.73
C TYR A 227 10.54 -8.91 13.51
N GLN A 228 10.43 -8.16 12.40
CA GLN A 228 9.87 -8.68 11.16
C GLN A 228 10.69 -9.83 10.58
N ARG A 229 12.02 -9.73 10.56
CA ARG A 229 12.92 -10.80 10.10
C ARG A 229 12.70 -12.10 10.87
N LEU A 230 12.67 -12.03 12.20
CA LEU A 230 12.47 -13.20 13.07
C LEU A 230 11.14 -13.89 12.77
N ILE A 231 10.06 -13.11 12.62
CA ILE A 231 8.75 -13.65 12.26
C ILE A 231 8.79 -14.33 10.90
N THR A 232 9.31 -13.66 9.88
CA THR A 232 9.39 -14.23 8.52
C THR A 232 10.21 -15.51 8.51
N ARG A 233 11.32 -15.58 9.26
CA ARG A 233 12.13 -16.80 9.38
C ARG A 233 11.40 -17.93 10.10
N ASN A 234 10.70 -17.65 11.21
CA ASN A 234 9.93 -18.66 11.93
C ASN A 234 8.79 -19.23 11.07
N TYR A 235 8.12 -18.39 10.27
CA TYR A 235 7.11 -18.86 9.32
C TYR A 235 7.70 -19.70 8.19
N LEU A 236 8.83 -19.28 7.60
CA LEU A 236 9.51 -20.04 6.55
C LEU A 236 10.06 -21.39 7.06
N ALA A 237 10.51 -21.45 8.31
CA ALA A 237 10.98 -22.68 8.93
C ALA A 237 9.84 -23.67 9.23
N ASN A 238 8.63 -23.17 9.57
CA ASN A 238 7.47 -23.98 9.93
C ASN A 238 6.52 -24.32 8.76
N GLY A 239 6.72 -23.73 7.56
CA GLY A 239 5.84 -23.93 6.40
C GLY A 239 6.63 -24.02 5.08
N GLY A 240 6.63 -25.21 4.48
CA GLY A 240 7.36 -25.52 3.24
C GLY A 240 7.01 -24.62 2.06
N ALA A 241 8.03 -24.39 1.23
CA ALA A 241 8.10 -23.47 0.10
C ALA A 241 7.01 -23.69 -0.97
N ASP A 242 5.89 -22.96 -0.89
CA ASP A 242 5.13 -22.52 -2.06
C ASP A 242 4.07 -21.50 -1.65
N LEU A 243 4.41 -20.23 -1.42
CA LEU A 243 3.39 -19.18 -1.27
C LEU A 243 3.89 -17.81 -1.75
N THR A 244 3.22 -17.31 -2.79
CA THR A 244 3.11 -15.89 -3.14
C THR A 244 2.57 -15.08 -1.96
N PRO A 245 3.09 -13.87 -1.66
CA PRO A 245 2.61 -13.04 -0.55
C PRO A 245 1.27 -12.39 -0.91
N THR A 246 0.21 -13.20 -0.89
CA THR A 246 -1.17 -12.70 -0.85
C THR A 246 -1.56 -12.68 0.63
N GLU A 247 -1.99 -11.53 1.12
CA GLU A 247 -2.21 -11.15 2.54
C GLU A 247 -3.24 -12.01 3.32
N SER A 248 -3.59 -13.22 2.89
CA SER A 248 -4.75 -13.96 3.38
C SER A 248 -4.44 -15.28 4.11
N ARG A 249 -3.27 -15.46 4.71
CA ARG A 249 -2.97 -16.65 5.54
C ARG A 249 -2.11 -16.36 6.78
N PHE A 250 -2.53 -15.39 7.59
CA PHE A 250 -2.08 -15.26 8.99
C PHE A 250 -3.23 -15.59 9.96
N LEU A 251 -4.00 -16.65 9.68
CA LEU A 251 -4.96 -17.23 10.63
C LEU A 251 -4.39 -18.55 11.17
N GLY A 252 -3.61 -18.43 12.25
CA GLY A 252 -3.05 -19.54 13.01
C GLY A 252 -2.36 -19.02 14.26
N SER A 253 -3.13 -18.91 15.34
CA SER A 253 -2.82 -18.60 16.75
C SER A 253 -1.94 -17.41 17.16
N ASP A 254 -0.94 -16.95 16.40
CA ASP A 254 -0.03 -15.88 16.85
C ASP A 254 -0.11 -14.65 15.95
N SER A 255 -1.07 -13.76 16.24
CA SER A 255 -1.14 -12.47 15.56
C SER A 255 0.00 -11.56 16.04
N HIS A 256 1.10 -11.52 15.29
CA HIS A 256 2.22 -10.59 15.55
C HIS A 256 1.79 -9.14 15.32
N ARG A 257 1.55 -8.42 16.41
CA ARG A 257 0.85 -7.13 16.40
C ARG A 257 1.56 -6.06 15.61
N PHE A 258 2.89 -6.10 15.57
CA PHE A 258 3.71 -5.04 14.99
C PHE A 258 4.26 -5.37 13.60
N TYR A 259 3.98 -6.56 13.05
CA TYR A 259 4.59 -7.05 11.80
C TYR A 259 4.22 -6.16 10.59
N HIS A 260 3.01 -5.63 10.55
CA HIS A 260 2.54 -4.76 9.47
C HIS A 260 3.11 -3.33 9.50
N ILE A 261 3.88 -2.96 10.53
CA ILE A 261 4.40 -1.61 10.70
C ILE A 261 5.67 -1.42 9.86
N LYS A 262 5.59 -0.58 8.83
CA LYS A 262 6.69 -0.35 7.87
C LYS A 262 7.79 0.62 8.34
N SER A 263 7.60 1.32 9.47
CA SER A 263 8.56 2.32 9.96
C SER A 263 8.38 2.56 11.46
N ALA A 264 9.50 2.68 12.18
CA ALA A 264 9.50 3.00 13.61
C ALA A 264 8.86 4.35 13.94
N SER A 265 8.79 5.29 12.99
CA SER A 265 8.06 6.56 13.16
C SER A 265 6.57 6.39 13.44
N LYS A 266 6.01 5.20 13.14
CA LYS A 266 4.61 4.85 13.39
C LYS A 266 4.38 4.16 14.73
N LEU A 267 5.44 3.82 15.47
CA LEU A 267 5.34 3.25 16.82
C LEU A 267 5.02 4.36 17.82
N ARG A 268 4.03 4.15 18.69
CA ARG A 268 3.77 5.04 19.83
C ARG A 268 4.68 4.65 20.99
N MET A 269 4.93 5.58 21.91
CA MET A 269 5.73 5.28 23.10
C MET A 269 5.13 4.13 23.93
N ASP A 270 3.81 4.03 23.99
CA ASP A 270 3.07 2.95 24.68
C ASP A 270 3.13 1.59 23.96
N ASP A 271 3.64 1.57 22.72
CA ASP A 271 3.82 0.35 21.94
C ASP A 271 5.20 -0.27 22.19
N ILE A 272 6.20 0.51 22.64
CA ILE A 272 7.57 0.03 22.88
C ILE A 272 7.62 -1.12 23.90
N PRO A 273 6.95 -1.04 25.08
CA PRO A 273 6.94 -2.15 26.02
C PRO A 273 6.34 -3.44 25.45
N LYS A 274 5.27 -3.32 24.66
CA LYS A 274 4.56 -4.45 24.05
C LYS A 274 5.34 -5.07 22.90
N LEU A 275 5.98 -4.24 22.08
CA LEU A 275 6.87 -4.70 21.01
C LEU A 275 8.04 -5.50 21.59
N LEU A 276 8.67 -4.99 22.66
CA LEU A 276 9.75 -5.71 23.34
C LEU A 276 9.28 -7.01 23.99
N GLU A 277 8.05 -7.04 24.53
CA GLU A 277 7.47 -8.25 25.11
C GLU A 277 7.26 -9.34 24.04
N GLU A 278 6.65 -9.00 22.90
CA GLU A 278 6.49 -9.94 21.77
C GLU A 278 7.84 -10.35 21.17
N TYR A 279 8.78 -9.39 21.06
CA TYR A 279 10.13 -9.66 20.57
C TYR A 279 10.89 -10.67 21.46
N LYS A 280 10.73 -10.58 22.78
CA LYS A 280 11.34 -11.53 23.73
C LYS A 280 10.75 -12.93 23.57
N GLN A 281 9.47 -13.05 23.24
CA GLN A 281 8.81 -14.35 23.01
C GLN A 281 9.30 -15.02 21.72
N LEU A 282 9.49 -14.24 20.64
CA LEU A 282 9.91 -14.72 19.31
C LEU A 282 11.30 -15.36 19.24
N SER A 283 12.14 -15.11 20.24
CA SER A 283 13.55 -15.54 20.27
C SER A 283 13.82 -16.57 21.38
N SER A 284 12.77 -17.24 21.86
CA SER A 284 12.83 -18.23 22.95
C SER A 284 13.14 -19.65 22.48
N ASP A 285 13.16 -19.90 21.16
CA ASP A 285 13.43 -21.21 20.54
C ASP A 285 14.74 -21.20 19.74
#